data_AF-A0AAD7CKJ7-F1
#
_entry.id   AF-A0AAD7CKJ7-F1
#
_cell.length_a   1.000
_cell.length_b   1.000
_cell.length_c   1.000
_cell.angle_alpha   90.00
_cell.angle_beta   90.00
_cell.angle_gamma   90.00
#
_symmetry.space_group_name_H-M   'P 1'
#
loop_
_entity.id
_entity.type
_entity.pdbx_description
1 polymer ?
#
loop_
_entity_poly.entity_id
_entity_poly.type
_entity_poly.pdbx_seq_one_letter_code
_entity_poly.pdbx_strand_id
1 'polypeptide(L)'
;MASPRTTTLPDEILSEILSPALQVSEELFSDTSHVSPFSDYTPLTSAYLLVCKDWLRVATPLLYSVVVLRSTPQANALESVLLSHPEFGGYIKKLRVEGGYGPAMYTSLGARLYTTDEQVVVYMYTILQASLS
;
A
#
# COMPACT_ATOMS: atom_id res chain seq x y z
N MET A 1 32.57 0.34 32.77
CA MET A 1 31.64 0.98 31.82
C MET A 1 31.18 -0.07 30.82
N ALA A 2 29.96 -0.59 30.97
CA ALA A 2 29.38 -1.50 29.99
C ALA A 2 28.82 -0.68 28.83
N SER A 3 29.29 -0.95 27.61
CA SER A 3 28.69 -0.40 26.39
C SER A 3 27.19 -0.76 26.37
N PRO A 4 26.28 0.17 26.03
CA PRO A 4 24.88 -0.17 25.86
C PRO A 4 24.79 -1.17 24.71
N ARG A 5 24.48 -2.43 25.01
CA ARG A 5 24.18 -3.43 23.99
C ARG A 5 22.83 -3.04 23.42
N THR A 6 22.83 -2.26 22.36
CA THR A 6 21.68 -2.16 21.48
C THR A 6 21.52 -3.55 20.87
N THR A 7 20.66 -4.37 21.47
CA THR A 7 20.19 -5.62 20.86
C THR A 7 19.25 -5.21 19.73
N THR A 8 19.81 -4.69 18.64
CA THR A 8 19.09 -4.41 17.41
C THR A 8 18.70 -5.76 16.83
N LEU A 9 17.39 -6.01 16.78
CA LEU A 9 16.84 -7.14 16.06
C LEU A 9 17.28 -7.03 14.59
N PRO A 10 17.75 -8.13 13.97
CA PRO A 10 18.05 -8.13 12.54
C PRO A 10 16.81 -7.74 11.73
N ASP A 11 17.04 -7.07 10.59
CA ASP A 11 15.96 -6.56 9.74
C ASP A 11 15.09 -7.68 9.19
N GLU A 12 15.65 -8.86 8.95
CA GLU A 12 14.93 -10.03 8.46
C GLU A 12 13.88 -10.49 9.48
N ILE A 13 14.28 -10.55 10.76
CA ILE A 13 13.39 -10.96 11.84
C ILE A 13 12.33 -9.89 12.09
N LEU A 14 12.71 -8.60 12.03
CA LEU A 14 11.75 -7.51 12.13
C LEU A 14 10.75 -7.55 10.98
N SER A 15 11.22 -7.83 9.76
CA SER A 15 10.38 -8.00 8.57
C SER A 15 9.40 -9.15 8.72
N GLU A 16 9.86 -10.32 9.21
CA GLU A 16 8.98 -11.48 9.48
C GLU A 16 7.91 -11.17 10.53
N ILE A 17 8.24 -10.41 11.57
CA ILE A 17 7.28 -9.99 12.60
C ILE A 17 6.22 -9.03 12.03
N LEU A 18 6.63 -8.10 11.18
CA LEU A 18 5.75 -7.06 10.64
C LEU A 18 4.92 -7.52 9.44
N SER A 19 5.43 -8.49 8.67
CA SER A 19 4.80 -8.95 7.42
C SER A 19 3.33 -9.35 7.59
N PRO A 20 2.91 -10.14 8.59
CA PRO A 20 1.51 -10.52 8.77
C PRO A 20 0.55 -9.36 8.99
N ALA A 21 1.05 -8.23 9.53
CA ALA A 21 0.22 -7.06 9.81
C ALA A 21 0.19 -6.05 8.66
N LEU A 22 1.20 -6.06 7.78
CA LEU A 22 1.41 -5.04 6.75
C LEU A 22 1.19 -5.55 5.32
N GLN A 23 1.31 -6.85 5.09
CA GLN A 23 1.14 -7.43 3.76
C GLN A 23 -0.29 -7.83 3.48
N VAL A 24 -0.70 -7.64 2.23
CA VAL A 24 -1.96 -8.13 1.69
C VAL A 24 -1.69 -9.43 0.93
N SER A 25 -2.42 -10.51 1.25
CA SER A 25 -2.28 -11.78 0.54
C SER A 25 -2.78 -11.68 -0.90
N GLU A 26 -2.27 -12.55 -1.78
CA GLU A 26 -2.72 -12.59 -3.18
C GLU A 26 -4.22 -12.87 -3.30
N GLU A 27 -4.73 -13.76 -2.45
CA GLU A 27 -6.16 -14.12 -2.41
C GLU A 27 -7.02 -12.89 -2.09
N LEU A 28 -6.67 -12.14 -1.03
CA LEU A 28 -7.39 -10.92 -0.68
C LEU A 28 -7.25 -9.85 -1.77
N PHE A 29 -6.05 -9.71 -2.34
CA PHE A 29 -5.77 -8.72 -3.36
C PHE A 29 -6.50 -9.00 -4.68
N SER A 30 -6.71 -10.27 -5.03
CA SER A 30 -7.40 -10.70 -6.26
C SER A 30 -8.90 -11.00 -6.05
N ASP A 31 -9.40 -10.89 -4.82
CA ASP A 31 -10.81 -11.12 -4.48
C ASP A 31 -11.73 -10.17 -5.27
N THR A 32 -12.67 -10.75 -6.02
CA THR A 32 -13.66 -10.06 -6.87
C THR A 32 -15.10 -10.22 -6.37
N SER A 33 -15.27 -10.63 -5.11
CA SER A 33 -16.56 -10.78 -4.45
C SER A 33 -17.34 -9.46 -4.44
N HIS A 34 -18.66 -9.56 -4.38
CA HIS A 34 -19.55 -8.40 -4.33
C HIS A 34 -19.26 -7.44 -3.17
N VAL A 35 -18.78 -7.98 -2.03
CA VAL A 35 -18.29 -7.20 -0.90
C VAL A 35 -16.77 -7.32 -0.90
N SER A 36 -16.06 -6.19 -1.04
CA SER A 36 -14.60 -6.20 -1.02
C SER A 36 -14.07 -6.64 0.35
N PRO A 37 -13.03 -7.48 0.43
CA PRO A 37 -12.41 -7.82 1.71
C PRO A 37 -11.73 -6.62 2.39
N PHE A 38 -11.50 -5.54 1.63
CA PHE A 38 -10.99 -4.28 2.16
C PHE A 38 -12.09 -3.34 2.63
N SER A 39 -13.37 -3.70 2.50
CA SER A 39 -14.51 -2.83 2.88
C SER A 39 -14.56 -2.58 4.38
N ASP A 40 -14.15 -3.57 5.17
CA ASP A 40 -14.21 -3.51 6.63
C ASP A 40 -13.18 -2.53 7.22
N TYR A 41 -13.48 -2.06 8.43
CA TYR A 41 -12.56 -1.21 9.17
C TYR A 41 -11.34 -2.02 9.62
N THR A 42 -10.22 -1.81 8.94
CA THR A 42 -8.91 -2.36 9.34
C THR A 42 -8.20 -1.37 10.26
N PRO A 43 -7.48 -1.83 11.31
CA PRO A 43 -6.61 -0.99 12.11
C PRO A 43 -5.62 -0.20 11.23
N LEU A 44 -5.22 0.99 11.70
CA LEU A 44 -4.24 1.83 11.02
C LEU A 44 -2.87 1.13 10.98
N THR A 45 -2.59 0.42 9.88
CA THR A 45 -1.30 -0.25 9.63
C THR A 45 -0.13 0.74 9.58
N SER A 46 -0.39 2.03 9.38
CA SER A 46 0.61 3.08 9.50
C SER A 46 1.12 3.29 10.93
N ALA A 47 0.40 2.84 11.97
CA ALA A 47 0.84 2.97 13.36
C ALA A 47 2.15 2.20 13.64
N TYR A 48 2.39 1.10 12.93
CA TYR A 48 3.63 0.32 13.03
C TYR A 48 4.87 1.14 12.62
N LEU A 49 4.73 2.11 11.71
CA LEU A 49 5.84 2.95 11.26
C LEU A 49 6.29 3.97 12.32
N LEU A 50 5.49 4.19 13.36
CA LEU A 50 5.74 5.23 14.37
C LEU A 50 6.40 4.71 15.65
N VAL A 51 6.68 3.40 15.74
CA VAL A 51 7.25 2.77 16.95
C VAL A 51 8.70 3.18 17.17
N CYS A 52 9.56 2.97 16.17
CA CYS A 52 10.95 3.41 16.19
C CYS A 52 11.52 3.53 14.76
N LYS A 53 12.75 4.04 14.62
CA LYS A 53 13.40 4.24 13.31
C LYS A 53 13.62 2.94 12.53
N ASP A 54 13.92 1.83 13.22
CA ASP A 54 14.08 0.53 12.56
C ASP A 54 12.75 0.00 12.04
N TRP A 55 11.67 0.18 12.81
CA TRP A 55 10.32 -0.19 12.37
C TRP A 55 9.89 0.67 11.20
N LEU A 56 10.11 1.99 11.23
CA LEU A 56 9.84 2.85 10.07
C LEU A 56 10.57 2.34 8.82
N ARG A 57 11.87 2.06 8.93
CA ARG A 57 12.71 1.65 7.81
C ARG A 57 12.31 0.28 7.24
N VAL A 58 12.01 -0.71 8.09
CA VAL A 58 11.64 -2.07 7.65
C VAL A 58 10.17 -2.16 7.23
N ALA A 59 9.27 -1.45 7.91
CA ALA A 59 7.84 -1.46 7.62
C ALA A 59 7.47 -0.69 6.35
N THR A 60 8.21 0.37 6.00
CA THR A 60 7.89 1.20 4.83
C THR A 60 7.78 0.39 3.54
N PRO A 61 8.78 -0.42 3.11
CA PRO A 61 8.65 -1.21 1.90
C PRO A 61 7.53 -2.28 2.00
N LEU A 62 7.25 -2.81 3.20
CA LEU A 62 6.17 -3.76 3.41
C LEU A 62 4.80 -3.11 3.23
N LEU A 63 4.59 -1.94 3.83
CA LEU A 63 3.34 -1.18 3.77
C LEU A 63 3.03 -0.70 2.35
N TYR A 64 4.03 -0.21 1.61
CA TYR A 64 3.84 0.28 0.25
C TYR A 64 3.75 -0.84 -0.79
N SER A 65 4.10 -2.09 -0.45
CA SER A 65 4.12 -3.21 -1.40
C SER A 65 2.80 -3.42 -2.14
N VAL A 66 1.69 -3.24 -1.45
CA VAL A 66 0.33 -3.35 -2.00
C VAL A 66 -0.47 -2.13 -1.58
N VAL A 67 -0.88 -1.33 -2.56
CA VAL A 67 -1.68 -0.13 -2.33
C VAL A 67 -3.11 -0.37 -2.80
N VAL A 68 -4.08 -0.18 -1.91
CA VAL A 68 -5.51 -0.27 -2.24
C VAL A 68 -6.14 1.12 -2.12
N LEU A 69 -6.53 1.69 -3.25
CA LEU A 69 -7.19 3.00 -3.34
C LEU A 69 -8.71 2.80 -3.41
N ARG A 70 -9.41 3.26 -2.39
CA ARG A 70 -10.88 3.16 -2.28
C ARG A 70 -11.58 4.52 -2.39
N SER A 71 -10.83 5.61 -2.45
CA SER A 71 -11.38 6.97 -2.44
C SER A 71 -10.42 8.01 -3.02
N THR A 72 -10.97 9.10 -3.58
CA THR A 72 -10.21 10.24 -4.13
C THR A 72 -9.21 10.83 -3.14
N PRO A 73 -9.54 11.04 -1.86
CA PRO A 73 -8.56 11.54 -0.88
C PRO A 73 -7.35 10.63 -0.71
N GLN A 74 -7.51 9.30 -0.75
CA GLN A 74 -6.39 8.36 -0.66
C GLN A 74 -5.47 8.47 -1.88
N ALA A 75 -6.04 8.59 -3.08
CA ALA A 75 -5.26 8.76 -4.30
C ALA A 75 -4.48 10.08 -4.29
N ASN A 76 -5.12 11.18 -3.89
CA ASN A 76 -4.45 12.49 -3.78
C ASN A 76 -3.36 12.47 -2.71
N ALA A 77 -3.59 11.81 -1.58
CA ALA A 77 -2.58 11.65 -0.53
C ALA A 77 -1.37 10.85 -1.03
N LEU A 78 -1.61 9.73 -1.72
CA LEU A 78 -0.55 8.94 -2.34
C LEU A 78 0.21 9.75 -3.40
N GLU A 79 -0.52 10.46 -4.26
CA GLU A 79 0.07 11.33 -5.27
C GLU A 79 1.01 12.38 -4.64
N SER A 80 0.54 13.06 -3.59
CA SER A 80 1.32 14.06 -2.86
C SER A 80 2.55 13.47 -2.20
N VAL A 81 2.44 12.25 -1.67
CA VAL A 81 3.57 11.54 -1.06
C VAL A 81 4.60 11.17 -2.13
N LEU A 82 4.18 10.60 -3.26
CA LEU A 82 5.08 10.23 -4.36
C LEU A 82 5.73 11.44 -5.04
N LEU A 83 5.08 12.62 -5.02
CA LEU A 83 5.70 13.87 -5.45
C LEU A 83 6.83 14.32 -4.52
N SER A 84 6.63 14.13 -3.22
CA SER A 84 7.58 14.59 -2.20
C SER A 84 8.71 13.58 -1.95
N HIS A 85 8.41 12.29 -2.14
CA HIS A 85 9.28 11.14 -1.88
C HIS A 85 9.16 10.11 -3.03
N PRO A 86 9.75 10.39 -4.21
CA PRO A 86 9.65 9.52 -5.38
C PRO A 86 10.17 8.09 -5.13
N GLU A 87 11.10 7.91 -4.20
CA GLU A 87 11.68 6.62 -3.82
C GLU A 87 10.62 5.61 -3.33
N PHE A 88 9.50 6.08 -2.77
CA PHE A 88 8.43 5.21 -2.33
C PHE A 88 7.67 4.56 -3.49
N GLY A 89 7.76 5.14 -4.70
CA GLY A 89 7.21 4.53 -5.90
C GLY A 89 7.84 3.16 -6.19
N GLY A 90 9.13 3.00 -5.94
CA GLY A 90 9.86 1.73 -6.13
C GLY A 90 9.49 0.64 -5.12
N TYR A 91 8.70 0.96 -4.09
CA TYR A 91 8.18 -0.06 -3.17
C TYR A 91 6.80 -0.58 -3.59
N ILE A 92 6.10 0.11 -4.48
CA ILE A 92 4.74 -0.25 -4.91
C ILE A 92 4.83 -1.37 -5.94
N LYS A 93 4.48 -2.59 -5.54
CA LYS A 93 4.46 -3.78 -6.43
C LYS A 93 3.10 -4.00 -7.06
N LYS A 94 2.04 -3.64 -6.34
CA LYS A 94 0.65 -3.86 -6.76
C LYS A 94 -0.23 -2.66 -6.39
N LEU A 95 -1.09 -2.27 -7.32
CA LEU A 95 -2.08 -1.22 -7.11
C LEU A 95 -3.48 -1.75 -7.43
N ARG A 96 -4.39 -1.65 -6.46
CA ARG A 96 -5.82 -1.95 -6.63
C ARG A 96 -6.63 -0.69 -6.49
N VAL A 97 -7.51 -0.42 -7.47
CA VAL A 97 -8.43 0.70 -7.43
C VAL A 97 -9.86 0.18 -7.32
N GLU A 98 -10.57 0.58 -6.27
CA GLU A 98 -11.94 0.21 -5.97
C GLU A 98 -12.89 1.41 -6.00
N GLY A 99 -14.21 1.14 -5.97
CA GLY A 99 -15.23 2.18 -5.77
C GLY A 99 -15.65 2.95 -7.02
N GLY A 100 -15.35 2.47 -8.23
CA GLY A 100 -15.80 3.09 -9.49
C GLY A 100 -14.97 4.30 -9.96
N TYR A 101 -13.90 4.63 -9.25
CA TYR A 101 -13.03 5.78 -9.56
C TYR A 101 -11.91 5.48 -10.56
N GLY A 102 -11.87 4.25 -11.08
CA GLY A 102 -10.79 3.73 -11.90
C GLY A 102 -10.25 4.69 -12.96
N PRO A 103 -11.03 5.07 -14.00
CA PRO A 103 -10.49 5.77 -15.16
C PRO A 103 -9.93 7.16 -14.87
N ALA A 104 -10.62 7.93 -14.01
CA ALA A 104 -10.21 9.28 -13.65
C ALA A 104 -8.98 9.29 -12.73
N MET A 105 -8.88 8.33 -11.79
CA MET A 105 -7.71 8.18 -10.93
C MET A 105 -6.47 7.71 -11.68
N TYR A 106 -6.65 6.87 -12.70
CA TYR A 106 -5.55 6.32 -13.47
C TYR A 106 -4.80 7.39 -14.26
N THR A 107 -5.51 8.43 -14.72
CA THR A 107 -4.92 9.43 -15.62
C THR A 107 -3.87 10.29 -14.89
N SER A 108 -4.07 10.61 -13.60
CA SER A 108 -3.09 11.34 -12.80
C SER A 108 -2.02 10.44 -12.20
N LEU A 109 -2.39 9.26 -11.69
CA LEU A 109 -1.48 8.38 -10.95
C LEU A 109 -0.67 7.44 -11.85
N GLY A 110 -1.29 6.95 -12.93
CA GLY A 110 -0.67 6.01 -13.88
C GLY A 110 0.58 6.59 -14.53
N ALA A 111 0.53 7.84 -15.00
CA ALA A 111 1.67 8.52 -15.62
C ALA A 111 2.92 8.57 -14.72
N ARG A 112 2.76 8.51 -13.39
CA ARG A 112 3.86 8.62 -12.43
C ARG A 112 4.30 7.27 -11.85
N LEU A 113 3.42 6.27 -11.85
CA LEU A 113 3.77 4.89 -11.46
C LEU A 113 4.51 4.15 -12.58
N TYR A 114 4.30 4.53 -13.85
CA TYR A 114 5.06 3.99 -14.99
C TYR A 114 6.48 4.53 -15.14
N THR A 115 6.83 5.65 -14.49
CA THR A 115 8.18 6.25 -14.57
C THR A 115 9.20 5.60 -13.64
N THR A 116 8.75 4.80 -12.67
CA THR A 116 9.60 3.87 -11.92
C THR A 116 9.71 2.59 -12.74
N ASP A 117 10.93 2.15 -13.08
CA ASP A 117 11.30 1.07 -14.01
C ASP A 117 10.71 -0.35 -13.73
N GLU A 118 9.72 -0.48 -12.83
CA GLU A 118 9.04 -1.73 -12.51
C GLU A 118 7.57 -1.71 -12.98
N GLN A 119 7.13 -2.81 -13.59
CA GLN A 119 5.75 -3.01 -14.04
C GLN A 119 4.81 -3.04 -12.82
N VAL A 120 4.17 -1.92 -12.49
CA VAL A 120 3.08 -1.91 -11.50
C VAL A 120 1.88 -2.65 -12.10
N VAL A 121 1.50 -3.79 -11.50
CA VAL A 121 0.29 -4.49 -11.90
C VAL A 121 -0.91 -3.72 -11.34
N VAL A 122 -1.61 -2.99 -12.22
CA VAL A 122 -2.80 -2.23 -11.84
C VAL A 122 -4.05 -3.04 -12.14
N TYR A 123 -4.82 -3.34 -11.09
CA TYR A 123 -6.14 -3.94 -11.23
C TYR A 123 -7.20 -2.85 -11.11
N MET A 124 -7.99 -2.69 -12.17
CA MET A 124 -9.11 -1.75 -12.21
C MET A 124 -10.42 -2.52 -12.02
N TYR A 125 -11.13 -2.25 -10.94
CA TYR A 125 -12.44 -2.84 -10.69
C TYR A 125 -13.52 -1.75 -10.69
N THR A 126 -14.32 -1.73 -11.76
CA THR A 126 -15.61 -1.01 -11.77
C THR A 126 -16.63 -1.85 -11.02
N ILE A 127 -17.03 -1.41 -9.84
CA ILE A 127 -18.26 -1.91 -9.23
C ILE A 127 -19.39 -1.51 -10.18
N LEU A 128 -20.14 -2.50 -10.69
CA LEU A 128 -21.38 -2.33 -11.43
C LEU A 128 -22.36 -1.49 -10.59
N GLN A 129 -22.32 -0.16 -10.76
CA GLN A 129 -23.34 0.80 -10.35
C GLN A 129 -23.87 1.50 -11.60
N ALA A 130 -24.22 0.70 -12.61
CA ALA A 130 -25.05 1.12 -13.72
C ALA A 130 -25.76 -0.10 -14.30
N SER A 131 -26.89 -0.49 -13.68
CA SER A 131 -28.11 -1.00 -14.34
C SER A 131 -28.94 -1.84 -13.37
N LEU A 132 -29.45 -1.23 -12.30
CA LEU A 132 -30.72 -1.57 -11.66
C LEU A 132 -31.22 -0.31 -10.91
N SER A 133 -31.62 0.69 -11.69
CA SER A 133 -32.45 1.83 -11.25
C SER A 133 -33.15 2.42 -12.46
#